data_AF-A0A1M6Q021-F1
#
_entry.id   AF-A0A1M6Q021-F1
#
_cell.length_a   1.000
_cell.length_b   1.000
_cell.length_c   1.000
_cell.angle_alpha   90.00
_cell.angle_beta   90.00
_cell.angle_gamma   90.00
#
_symmetry.space_group_name_H-M   'P 1'
#
loop_
_entity.id
_entity.type
_entity.pdbx_description
1 polymer ?
#
loop_
_entity_poly.entity_id
_entity_poly.type
_entity_poly.pdbx_seq_one_letter_code
_entity_poly.pdbx_strand_id
1 'polypeptide(L)'
;MNQPKGISWWSFEDKLNPIRILEETHQKKYIISYLSGAGAKTILVEENYFDRDYLDEFSSFYSRVAVGYPNVCKRLHIFGPNEIDRDGFLESLNASDEEKVLQNNYLGFIVLRPIPSAPFGRTVLALYPDKMPETPRITEPARDYHVHIAGVQLSVKGLAWQQQDTGVAACATIGLWTMFHSSALDDHHAIPTTAEITTSAEQFGARAFPSKGMTMNQILEAIHRQNFNPVAVSGDINKGGVVVGFSEKRFSINCMSFIRSGYPVLLLGHNGSGGHAICLVGARENQVGEDNNEAVCAEDENSIYFYVHDDNYGPNIRFRLKMNNGISYLSAEPPAYVQPGYPDQETCFFPTHLIVATNKDVRVDADDLYLRAERCASIIYVILESILKANNQESIPVIFNARFMLLRDYMGKVLAQVVPPAILGLTRLEIHEKALPMSLHIGVARIALRDGSVICDVIHDTTDSSRNMSVFVSIIYEKALFDYLQNIEPASRTSIGLSETLVAAFE
;
A
#
# COMPACT_ATOMS: atom_id res chain seq x y z
N MET A 1 25.97 29.84 -8.65
CA MET A 1 26.49 28.92 -9.68
C MET A 1 26.69 27.56 -9.04
N ASN A 2 26.24 26.50 -9.71
CA ASN A 2 26.42 25.12 -9.23
C ASN A 2 27.90 24.76 -9.35
N GLN A 3 28.62 24.73 -8.23
CA GLN A 3 30.02 24.32 -8.19
C GLN A 3 30.12 22.82 -7.90
N PRO A 4 31.02 22.08 -8.56
CA PRO A 4 31.27 20.68 -8.23
C PRO A 4 31.60 20.51 -6.75
N LYS A 5 30.93 19.57 -6.09
CA LYS A 5 31.19 19.17 -4.71
C LYS A 5 31.32 17.66 -4.68
N GLY A 6 32.34 17.18 -3.98
CA GLY A 6 32.53 15.75 -3.77
C GLY A 6 31.43 15.17 -2.87
N ILE A 7 31.26 13.85 -2.93
CA ILE A 7 30.41 13.11 -1.98
C ILE A 7 30.97 13.29 -0.56
N SER A 8 30.09 13.55 0.40
CA SER A 8 30.44 13.67 1.82
C SER A 8 29.87 12.50 2.63
N TRP A 9 30.54 12.19 3.74
CA TRP A 9 30.25 11.04 4.60
C TRP A 9 30.00 11.54 6.01
N TRP A 10 28.92 11.09 6.63
CA TRP A 10 28.52 11.53 7.97
C TRP A 10 28.10 10.33 8.81
N SER A 11 28.45 10.37 10.09
CA SER A 11 27.79 9.51 11.07
C SER A 11 26.33 9.98 11.24
N PHE A 12 25.40 9.04 11.37
CA PHE A 12 24.00 9.33 11.68
C PHE A 12 23.85 10.06 13.04
N GLU A 13 24.78 9.84 13.97
CA GLU A 13 24.80 10.52 15.28
C GLU A 13 25.48 11.89 15.25
N ASP A 14 26.17 12.25 14.17
CA ASP A 14 26.81 13.56 14.06
C ASP A 14 25.77 14.68 14.04
N LYS A 15 25.83 15.56 15.05
CA LYS A 15 24.94 16.72 15.20
C LYS A 15 24.98 17.70 14.03
N LEU A 16 26.05 17.67 13.23
CA LEU A 16 26.25 18.52 12.06
C LEU A 16 25.81 17.87 10.75
N ASN A 17 25.30 16.63 10.78
CA ASN A 17 24.84 15.98 9.55
C ASN A 17 23.67 16.75 8.91
N PRO A 18 23.44 16.59 7.59
CA PRO A 18 22.48 17.41 6.86
C PRO A 18 21.02 17.32 7.34
N ILE A 19 20.63 16.26 8.05
CA ILE A 19 19.28 16.13 8.63
C ILE A 19 19.21 16.91 9.95
N ARG A 20 20.22 16.76 10.82
CA ARG A 20 20.23 17.33 12.18
C ARG A 20 20.41 18.85 12.21
N ILE A 21 20.97 19.46 11.16
CA ILE A 21 21.09 20.92 11.04
C ILE A 21 19.83 21.61 10.54
N LEU A 22 18.81 20.87 10.06
CA LEU A 22 17.54 21.45 9.61
C LEU A 22 16.79 22.10 10.78
N GLU A 23 15.85 22.98 10.46
CA GLU A 23 14.95 23.56 11.47
C GLU A 23 14.16 22.46 12.21
N GLU A 24 13.88 22.68 13.49
CA GLU A 24 13.14 21.73 14.32
C GLU A 24 11.68 21.66 13.88
N THR A 25 11.32 20.53 13.27
CA THR A 25 9.99 20.23 12.74
C THR A 25 9.55 18.83 13.18
N HIS A 26 8.24 18.55 13.10
CA HIS A 26 7.71 17.21 13.35
C HIS A 26 8.33 16.18 12.39
N GLN A 27 8.53 16.57 11.12
CA GLN A 27 9.14 15.76 10.09
C GLN A 27 10.59 15.39 10.42
N LYS A 28 11.39 16.38 10.83
CA LYS A 28 12.78 16.12 11.26
C LYS A 28 12.83 15.15 12.43
N LYS A 29 12.02 15.39 13.47
CA LYS A 29 11.97 14.53 14.68
C LYS A 29 11.58 13.10 14.32
N TYR A 30 10.58 12.95 13.46
CA TYR A 30 10.12 11.65 12.98
C TYR A 30 11.20 10.92 12.18
N ILE A 31 11.79 11.56 11.16
CA ILE A 31 12.82 10.93 10.34
C ILE A 31 14.01 10.47 11.18
N ILE A 32 14.45 11.27 12.17
CA ILE A 32 15.52 10.86 13.09
C ILE A 32 15.10 9.64 13.93
N SER A 33 13.90 9.66 14.51
CA SER A 33 13.35 8.54 15.29
C SER A 33 13.25 7.26 14.44
N TYR A 34 12.70 7.38 13.23
CA TYR A 34 12.49 6.27 12.30
C TYR A 34 13.81 5.64 11.87
N LEU A 35 14.78 6.46 11.44
CA LEU A 35 16.09 5.99 11.01
C LEU A 35 16.90 5.38 12.17
N SER A 36 16.78 5.93 13.37
CA SER A 36 17.32 5.32 14.61
C SER A 36 16.74 3.92 14.82
N GLY A 37 15.40 3.78 14.74
CA GLY A 37 14.71 2.49 14.85
C GLY A 37 15.02 1.49 13.74
N ALA A 38 15.35 1.99 12.54
CA ALA A 38 15.83 1.19 11.41
C ALA A 38 17.31 0.78 11.54
N GLY A 39 18.05 1.36 12.50
CA GLY A 39 19.45 1.06 12.74
C GLY A 39 20.42 1.86 11.86
N ALA A 40 20.05 3.05 11.38
CA ALA A 40 20.92 3.89 10.58
C ALA A 40 22.24 4.24 11.29
N LYS A 41 23.35 4.17 10.54
CA LYS A 41 24.71 4.42 11.02
C LYS A 41 25.46 5.44 10.19
N THR A 42 25.35 5.36 8.87
CA THR A 42 26.08 6.22 7.94
C THR A 42 25.10 6.95 7.01
N ILE A 43 25.41 8.21 6.72
CA ILE A 43 24.80 9.00 5.67
C ILE A 43 25.87 9.37 4.63
N LEU A 44 25.69 8.89 3.40
CA LEU A 44 26.46 9.34 2.22
C LEU A 44 25.66 10.41 1.51
N VAL A 45 26.28 11.54 1.16
CA VAL A 45 25.58 12.70 0.60
C VAL A 45 26.11 13.03 -0.79
N GLU A 46 25.24 12.94 -1.79
CA GLU A 46 25.42 13.60 -3.07
C GLU A 46 25.06 15.09 -2.92
N GLU A 47 26.07 15.95 -2.86
CA GLU A 47 25.90 17.38 -2.57
C GLU A 47 25.24 18.17 -3.71
N ASN A 48 25.28 17.64 -4.94
CA ASN A 48 24.69 18.26 -6.12
C ASN A 48 23.85 17.22 -6.89
N TYR A 49 22.57 17.12 -6.54
CA TYR A 49 21.65 16.16 -7.13
C TYR A 49 20.48 16.88 -7.82
N PHE A 50 20.16 16.46 -9.04
CA PHE A 50 18.93 16.87 -9.70
C PHE A 50 17.83 15.85 -9.40
N ASP A 51 16.85 16.29 -8.64
CA ASP A 51 15.63 15.53 -8.44
C ASP A 51 14.59 15.94 -9.49
N ARG A 52 14.01 14.95 -10.16
CA ARG A 52 13.02 15.17 -11.22
C ARG A 52 11.81 15.95 -10.70
N ASP A 53 11.27 15.53 -9.54
CA ASP A 53 10.07 16.13 -8.96
C ASP A 53 10.37 17.58 -8.54
N TYR A 54 11.51 17.83 -7.86
CA TYR A 54 11.90 19.20 -7.51
C TYR A 54 12.24 20.09 -8.72
N LEU A 55 12.87 19.56 -9.77
CA LEU A 55 13.16 20.35 -10.98
C LEU A 55 11.88 20.87 -11.63
N ASP A 56 10.81 20.07 -11.62
CA ASP A 56 9.53 20.48 -12.16
C ASP A 56 8.82 21.50 -11.26
N GLU A 57 8.83 21.29 -9.93
CA GLU A 57 8.41 22.30 -8.93
C GLU A 57 9.15 23.63 -9.12
N PHE A 58 10.46 23.55 -9.35
CA PHE A 58 11.32 24.70 -9.58
C PHE A 58 10.94 25.45 -10.85
N SER A 59 10.79 24.74 -11.96
CA SER A 59 10.44 25.35 -13.24
C SER A 59 9.05 26.00 -13.22
N SER A 60 8.09 25.32 -12.57
CA SER A 60 6.69 25.73 -12.48
C SER A 60 6.48 26.93 -11.56
N PHE A 61 7.22 26.99 -10.44
CA PHE A 61 6.99 27.99 -9.40
C PHE A 61 8.28 28.70 -8.93
N TYR A 62 9.24 27.96 -8.36
CA TYR A 62 10.33 28.58 -7.59
C TYR A 62 11.34 29.39 -8.44
N SER A 63 11.44 29.14 -9.74
CA SER A 63 12.30 29.87 -10.67
C SER A 63 11.95 31.35 -10.82
N ARG A 64 10.73 31.75 -10.43
CA ARG A 64 10.20 33.11 -10.57
C ARG A 64 10.18 33.88 -9.24
N VAL A 65 10.56 33.25 -8.14
CA VAL A 65 10.47 33.82 -6.79
C VAL A 65 11.74 34.61 -6.47
N ALA A 66 11.58 35.82 -5.94
CA ALA A 66 12.70 36.74 -5.62
C ALA A 66 13.71 36.18 -4.60
N VAL A 67 13.30 35.21 -3.77
CA VAL A 67 14.19 34.52 -2.82
C VAL A 67 15.35 33.81 -3.53
N GLY A 68 15.16 33.38 -4.78
CA GLY A 68 16.25 32.83 -5.60
C GLY A 68 16.71 31.43 -5.16
N TYR A 69 15.77 30.51 -4.95
CA TYR A 69 16.08 29.12 -4.64
C TYR A 69 16.96 28.48 -5.75
N PRO A 70 17.96 27.66 -5.42
CA PRO A 70 18.71 26.92 -6.42
C PRO A 70 17.88 25.74 -6.95
N ASN A 71 18.14 25.30 -8.18
CA ASN A 71 17.49 24.12 -8.77
C ASN A 71 18.18 22.79 -8.43
N VAL A 72 19.07 22.79 -7.43
CA VAL A 72 19.90 21.64 -7.03
C VAL A 72 19.52 21.21 -5.62
N CYS A 73 19.28 19.92 -5.46
CA CYS A 73 19.04 19.26 -4.19
C CYS A 73 20.31 18.60 -3.65
N LYS A 74 20.23 18.09 -2.43
CA LYS A 74 21.13 17.02 -1.95
C LYS A 74 20.40 15.69 -1.97
N ARG A 75 21.09 14.59 -2.23
CA ARG A 75 20.55 13.24 -2.01
C ARG A 75 21.36 12.53 -0.93
N LEU A 76 20.66 12.09 0.10
CA LEU A 76 21.22 11.41 1.25
C LEU A 76 20.91 9.93 1.09
N HIS A 77 21.94 9.10 1.08
CA HIS A 77 21.85 7.65 1.10
C HIS A 77 22.08 7.18 2.53
N ILE A 78 21.14 6.41 3.05
CA ILE A 78 21.16 5.96 4.44
C ILE A 78 21.61 4.51 4.49
N PHE A 79 22.59 4.22 5.33
CA PHE A 79 23.11 2.88 5.53
C PHE A 79 23.06 2.44 6.99
N GLY A 80 22.78 1.16 7.21
CA GLY A 80 22.73 0.47 8.50
C GLY A 80 22.29 -0.98 8.32
N PRO A 81 22.52 -1.88 9.29
CA PRO A 81 22.90 -1.58 10.67
C PRO A 81 24.41 -1.45 10.92
N ASN A 82 25.25 -1.76 9.92
CA ASN A 82 26.69 -1.63 10.05
C ASN A 82 27.15 -0.24 9.59
N GLU A 83 28.24 0.23 10.19
CA GLU A 83 28.92 1.42 9.71
C GLU A 83 29.58 1.14 8.37
N ILE A 84 29.46 2.10 7.46
CA ILE A 84 30.17 2.12 6.18
C ILE A 84 30.95 3.43 6.16
N ASP A 85 32.25 3.34 5.93
CA ASP A 85 33.09 4.50 5.69
C ASP A 85 33.48 4.58 4.22
N ARG A 86 34.29 5.59 3.89
CA ARG A 86 34.72 5.83 2.52
C ARG A 86 35.56 4.68 1.96
N ASP A 87 36.40 4.07 2.78
CA ASP A 87 37.33 3.03 2.32
C ASP A 87 36.56 1.73 2.04
N GLY A 88 35.66 1.31 2.94
CA GLY A 88 34.78 0.16 2.70
C GLY A 88 33.84 0.35 1.49
N PHE A 89 33.41 1.58 1.22
CA PHE A 89 32.68 1.89 -0.01
C PHE A 89 33.55 1.81 -1.25
N LEU A 90 34.79 2.31 -1.21
CA LEU A 90 35.74 2.21 -2.31
C LEU A 90 36.07 0.76 -2.66
N GLU A 91 36.21 -0.11 -1.67
CA GLU A 91 36.35 -1.56 -1.88
C GLU A 91 35.15 -2.10 -2.67
N SER A 92 33.93 -1.75 -2.22
CA SER A 92 32.68 -2.17 -2.88
C SER A 92 32.55 -1.70 -4.33
N LEU A 93 33.25 -0.63 -4.75
CA LEU A 93 33.28 -0.17 -6.15
C LEU A 93 34.19 -1.05 -7.04
N ASN A 94 35.13 -1.79 -6.45
CA ASN A 94 36.13 -2.58 -7.18
C ASN A 94 35.75 -4.06 -7.28
N ALA A 95 34.86 -4.57 -6.41
CA ALA A 95 34.55 -6.00 -6.30
C ALA A 95 33.04 -6.29 -6.34
N SER A 96 32.64 -7.28 -7.13
CA SER A 96 31.22 -7.64 -7.34
C SER A 96 30.53 -8.28 -6.13
N ASP A 97 31.27 -8.97 -5.25
CA ASP A 97 30.67 -9.62 -4.07
C ASP A 97 30.40 -8.64 -2.91
N GLU A 98 31.12 -7.53 -2.86
CA GLU A 98 30.98 -6.48 -1.82
C GLU A 98 29.77 -5.57 -2.09
N GLU A 99 29.29 -5.49 -3.34
CA GLU A 99 28.01 -4.85 -3.68
C GLU A 99 26.84 -5.42 -2.88
N LYS A 100 26.86 -6.74 -2.57
CA LYS A 100 25.83 -7.38 -1.73
C LYS A 100 25.87 -6.88 -0.29
N VAL A 101 27.07 -6.64 0.26
CA VAL A 101 27.23 -6.10 1.61
C VAL A 101 26.67 -4.69 1.67
N LEU A 102 27.01 -3.86 0.68
CA LEU A 102 26.49 -2.50 0.56
C LEU A 102 24.96 -2.49 0.42
N GLN A 103 24.42 -3.34 -0.44
CA GLN A 103 22.97 -3.51 -0.65
C GLN A 103 22.24 -3.96 0.62
N ASN A 104 22.79 -4.93 1.36
CA ASN A 104 22.19 -5.42 2.60
C ASN A 104 22.17 -4.37 3.72
N ASN A 105 23.05 -3.37 3.64
CA ASN A 105 23.06 -2.24 4.56
C ASN A 105 22.25 -1.03 4.05
N TYR A 106 21.70 -1.06 2.83
CA TYR A 106 21.05 0.11 2.27
C TYR A 106 19.62 0.28 2.80
N LEU A 107 19.39 1.35 3.56
CA LEU A 107 18.10 1.68 4.16
C LEU A 107 17.26 2.64 3.30
N GLY A 108 17.79 3.11 2.17
CA GLY A 108 17.10 3.98 1.22
C GLY A 108 17.69 5.38 1.11
N PHE A 109 16.89 6.35 0.67
CA PHE A 109 17.36 7.71 0.42
C PHE A 109 16.36 8.79 0.81
N ILE A 110 16.89 9.99 1.03
CA ILE A 110 16.16 11.24 1.27
C ILE A 110 16.71 12.29 0.32
N VAL A 111 15.85 12.91 -0.48
CA VAL A 111 16.21 14.13 -1.21
C VAL A 111 15.95 15.33 -0.32
N LEU A 112 16.98 16.16 -0.08
CA LEU A 112 16.79 17.46 0.56
C LEU A 112 16.65 18.55 -0.51
N ARG A 113 15.45 19.10 -0.59
CA ARG A 113 15.11 20.28 -1.40
C ARG A 113 15.68 21.52 -0.72
N PRO A 114 16.12 22.53 -1.49
CA PRO A 114 16.61 23.78 -0.93
C PRO A 114 15.45 24.73 -0.53
N ILE A 115 14.38 24.19 0.08
CA ILE A 115 13.23 24.93 0.59
C ILE A 115 13.28 24.84 2.13
N PRO A 116 13.70 25.90 2.85
CA PRO A 116 13.91 25.83 4.30
C PRO A 116 12.69 25.38 5.10
N SER A 117 11.49 25.79 4.68
CA SER A 117 10.23 25.43 5.34
C SER A 117 9.74 24.01 5.03
N ALA A 118 10.25 23.38 3.97
CA ALA A 118 9.84 22.04 3.52
C ALA A 118 11.00 21.26 2.89
N PRO A 119 12.09 21.00 3.64
CA PRO A 119 13.33 20.50 3.08
C PRO A 119 13.24 19.05 2.60
N PHE A 120 12.33 18.23 3.14
CA PHE A 120 12.24 16.82 2.75
C PHE A 120 11.47 16.67 1.43
N GLY A 121 12.21 16.39 0.34
CA GLY A 121 11.67 15.97 -0.94
C GLY A 121 11.40 14.47 -0.98
N ARG A 122 11.45 13.91 -2.19
CA ARG A 122 11.30 12.47 -2.43
C ARG A 122 12.18 11.64 -1.51
N THR A 123 11.52 10.85 -0.68
CA THR A 123 12.11 10.00 0.35
C THR A 123 11.54 8.60 0.21
N VAL A 124 12.42 7.61 0.13
CA VAL A 124 12.05 6.19 0.12
C VAL A 124 12.95 5.48 1.10
N LEU A 125 12.35 4.90 2.14
CA LEU A 125 13.05 4.23 3.21
C LEU A 125 12.57 2.79 3.35
N ALA A 126 13.50 1.89 3.64
CA ALA A 126 13.20 0.54 4.06
C ALA A 126 12.39 0.59 5.36
N LEU A 127 11.44 -0.34 5.52
CA LEU A 127 10.73 -0.46 6.78
C LEU A 127 11.69 -0.91 7.88
N TYR A 128 11.58 -0.32 9.08
CA TYR A 128 12.34 -0.78 10.23
C TYR A 128 12.13 -2.29 10.48
N PRO A 129 13.12 -3.01 11.06
CA PRO A 129 13.05 -4.45 11.24
C PRO A 129 11.74 -4.93 11.85
N ASP A 130 11.18 -6.01 11.32
CA ASP A 130 9.95 -6.60 11.86
C ASP A 130 10.25 -7.60 12.95
N LYS A 131 9.80 -7.31 14.18
CA LYS A 131 10.03 -8.15 15.37
C LYS A 131 8.79 -8.93 15.82
N MET A 132 7.78 -9.01 14.94
CA MET A 132 6.48 -9.64 15.19
C MET A 132 6.05 -10.50 13.97
N PRO A 133 6.85 -11.50 13.58
CA PRO A 133 6.64 -12.26 12.34
C PRO A 133 5.33 -13.05 12.29
N GLU A 134 4.69 -13.31 13.44
CA GLU A 134 3.40 -13.99 13.55
C GLU A 134 2.22 -13.22 12.93
N THR A 135 2.37 -11.90 12.80
CA THR A 135 1.42 -11.01 12.12
C THR A 135 2.20 -10.19 11.10
N PRO A 136 2.46 -10.72 9.90
CA PRO A 136 3.35 -10.06 8.94
C PRO A 136 2.77 -8.74 8.44
N ARG A 137 3.64 -7.90 7.90
CA ARG A 137 3.25 -6.65 7.25
C ARG A 137 2.79 -6.91 5.82
N ILE A 138 1.71 -6.23 5.45
CA ILE A 138 1.17 -6.16 4.10
C ILE A 138 1.73 -4.89 3.47
N THR A 139 2.53 -5.06 2.43
CA THR A 139 3.36 -4.02 1.80
C THR A 139 3.27 -4.06 0.27
N GLU A 140 2.24 -4.71 -0.25
CA GLU A 140 1.96 -4.92 -1.66
C GLU A 140 1.98 -3.62 -2.48
N PRO A 141 1.52 -2.46 -1.98
CA PRO A 141 1.64 -1.22 -2.75
C PRO A 141 3.08 -0.76 -3.00
N ALA A 142 4.06 -1.26 -2.24
CA ALA A 142 5.45 -0.88 -2.39
C ALA A 142 6.04 -1.35 -3.74
N ARG A 143 7.07 -0.62 -4.19
CA ARG A 143 7.87 -0.93 -5.37
C ARG A 143 9.36 -0.89 -5.06
N ASP A 144 10.15 -1.43 -5.96
CA ASP A 144 11.61 -1.33 -5.92
C ASP A 144 12.06 0.00 -6.54
N TYR A 145 12.81 0.79 -5.78
CA TYR A 145 13.48 2.00 -6.24
C TYR A 145 14.95 1.72 -6.42
N HIS A 146 15.46 2.02 -7.61
CA HIS A 146 16.87 1.85 -7.94
C HIS A 146 17.59 3.20 -7.90
N VAL A 147 18.76 3.20 -7.29
CA VAL A 147 19.66 4.36 -7.23
C VAL A 147 21.03 3.93 -7.71
N HIS A 148 21.80 4.86 -8.27
CA HIS A 148 23.15 4.60 -8.73
C HIS A 148 24.12 5.54 -8.02
N ILE A 149 25.09 4.99 -7.31
CA ILE A 149 26.16 5.75 -6.66
C ILE A 149 27.47 5.32 -7.29
N ALA A 150 28.12 6.21 -8.04
CA ALA A 150 29.39 5.93 -8.72
C ALA A 150 29.39 4.63 -9.57
N GLY A 151 28.25 4.28 -10.18
CA GLY A 151 28.07 3.09 -11.02
C GLY A 151 27.47 1.88 -10.30
N VAL A 152 27.54 1.83 -8.96
CA VAL A 152 26.91 0.76 -8.17
C VAL A 152 25.41 1.00 -8.06
N GLN A 153 24.62 0.00 -8.46
CA GLN A 153 23.17 0.02 -8.33
C GLN A 153 22.77 -0.50 -6.95
N LEU A 154 22.01 0.30 -6.21
CA LEU A 154 21.36 -0.10 -4.97
C LEU A 154 19.85 -0.03 -5.13
N SER A 155 19.12 -0.91 -4.45
CA SER A 155 17.67 -0.93 -4.43
C SER A 155 17.09 -0.81 -3.02
N VAL A 156 15.95 -0.13 -2.90
CA VAL A 156 15.15 -0.13 -1.67
C VAL A 156 13.69 -0.35 -2.04
N LYS A 157 13.03 -1.25 -1.32
CA LYS A 157 11.60 -1.48 -1.48
C LYS A 157 10.82 -0.58 -0.53
N GLY A 158 9.88 0.18 -1.07
CA GLY A 158 9.04 1.08 -0.27
C GLY A 158 8.03 1.82 -1.15
N LEU A 159 7.47 2.90 -0.62
CA LEU A 159 6.70 3.87 -1.39
C LEU A 159 7.28 5.25 -1.16
N ALA A 160 7.18 6.15 -2.14
CA ALA A 160 7.75 7.48 -2.01
C ALA A 160 6.88 8.36 -1.12
N TRP A 161 7.55 9.11 -0.24
CA TRP A 161 6.98 10.18 0.57
C TRP A 161 7.69 11.50 0.26
N GLN A 162 6.99 12.61 0.47
CA GLN A 162 7.53 13.95 0.38
C GLN A 162 6.82 14.87 1.37
N GLN A 163 7.51 15.89 1.89
CA GLN A 163 6.89 16.92 2.72
C GLN A 163 6.14 17.95 1.86
N GLN A 164 4.98 18.40 2.33
CA GLN A 164 4.24 19.49 1.71
C GLN A 164 5.02 20.83 1.82
N ASP A 165 5.07 21.60 0.72
CA ASP A 165 5.68 22.94 0.70
C ASP A 165 4.67 24.10 0.59
N THR A 166 3.38 23.82 0.32
CA THR A 166 2.27 24.78 0.07
C THR A 166 2.43 25.72 -1.14
N GLY A 167 3.63 25.84 -1.71
CA GLY A 167 3.90 26.64 -2.90
C GLY A 167 3.42 25.93 -4.16
N VAL A 168 3.79 24.66 -4.29
CA VAL A 168 3.37 23.79 -5.41
C VAL A 168 2.33 22.79 -4.92
N ALA A 169 2.61 22.05 -3.85
CA ALA A 169 1.79 20.92 -3.41
C ALA A 169 1.02 21.21 -2.12
N ALA A 170 -0.19 20.64 -2.02
CA ALA A 170 -0.96 20.53 -0.79
C ALA A 170 -1.02 19.07 -0.30
N CYS A 171 -1.59 18.80 0.88
CA CYS A 171 -1.65 17.45 1.47
C CYS A 171 -2.25 16.41 0.51
N ALA A 172 -3.37 16.73 -0.14
CA ALA A 172 -3.99 15.87 -1.16
C ALA A 172 -3.08 15.62 -2.38
N THR A 173 -2.30 16.62 -2.81
CA THR A 173 -1.30 16.46 -3.89
C THR A 173 -0.24 15.44 -3.48
N ILE A 174 0.30 15.55 -2.25
CA ILE A 174 1.32 14.64 -1.75
C ILE A 174 0.75 13.22 -1.62
N GLY A 175 -0.45 13.08 -1.06
CA GLY A 175 -1.10 11.79 -0.93
C GLY A 175 -1.39 11.10 -2.27
N LEU A 176 -1.85 11.86 -3.27
CA LEU A 176 -2.02 11.39 -4.64
C LEU A 176 -0.68 11.02 -5.29
N TRP A 177 0.35 11.84 -5.10
CA TRP A 177 1.68 11.55 -5.62
C TRP A 177 2.22 10.24 -5.05
N THR A 178 2.14 10.04 -3.73
CA THR A 178 2.46 8.76 -3.07
C THR A 178 1.64 7.61 -3.65
N MET A 179 0.34 7.80 -3.89
CA MET A 179 -0.53 6.78 -4.48
C MET A 179 -0.07 6.35 -5.88
N PHE A 180 0.29 7.31 -6.74
CA PHE A 180 0.76 7.04 -8.11
C PHE A 180 2.13 6.38 -8.18
N HIS A 181 2.89 6.37 -7.08
CA HIS A 181 4.11 5.58 -6.97
C HIS A 181 3.85 4.07 -6.77
N SER A 182 2.60 3.62 -6.64
CA SER A 182 2.33 2.20 -6.41
C SER A 182 2.78 1.28 -7.56
N SER A 183 3.30 0.10 -7.20
CA SER A 183 3.64 -0.96 -8.16
C SER A 183 2.42 -1.50 -8.92
N ALA A 184 1.22 -1.42 -8.35
CA ALA A 184 -0.02 -1.83 -9.00
C ALA A 184 -0.39 -0.97 -10.23
N LEU A 185 0.31 0.17 -10.42
CA LEU A 185 0.07 1.13 -11.49
C LEU A 185 1.19 1.14 -12.55
N ASP A 186 2.21 0.30 -12.40
CA ASP A 186 3.42 0.29 -13.25
C ASP A 186 3.12 0.00 -14.72
N ASP A 187 2.10 -0.81 -15.01
CA ASP A 187 1.72 -1.15 -16.39
C ASP A 187 1.08 0.05 -17.14
N HIS A 188 0.86 1.21 -16.50
CA HIS A 188 0.05 2.31 -17.05
C HIS A 188 0.72 3.69 -17.15
N HIS A 189 1.83 4.01 -16.48
CA HIS A 189 2.40 5.35 -16.64
C HIS A 189 3.85 5.54 -16.12
N ALA A 190 4.44 6.68 -16.52
CA ALA A 190 5.54 7.30 -15.81
C ALA A 190 4.99 8.10 -14.64
N ILE A 191 5.38 7.82 -13.41
CA ILE A 191 4.83 8.49 -12.21
C ILE A 191 4.81 10.04 -12.38
N PRO A 192 3.65 10.70 -12.24
CA PRO A 192 3.54 12.15 -12.44
C PRO A 192 4.22 12.93 -11.31
N THR A 193 4.66 14.14 -11.59
CA THR A 193 5.24 15.04 -10.59
C THR A 193 4.14 15.69 -9.72
N THR A 194 4.53 16.25 -8.58
CA THR A 194 3.63 17.04 -7.72
C THR A 194 3.02 18.24 -8.45
N ALA A 195 3.76 18.85 -9.39
CA ALA A 195 3.28 19.98 -10.21
C ALA A 195 2.27 19.52 -11.27
N GLU A 196 2.51 18.37 -11.93
CA GLU A 196 1.57 17.77 -12.89
C GLU A 196 0.24 17.39 -12.21
N ILE A 197 0.29 16.81 -11.01
CA ILE A 197 -0.89 16.45 -10.22
C ILE A 197 -1.68 17.71 -9.82
N THR A 198 -0.99 18.74 -9.33
CA THR A 198 -1.64 20.00 -8.95
C THR A 198 -2.30 20.69 -10.15
N THR A 199 -1.66 20.61 -11.32
CA THR A 199 -2.24 21.12 -12.57
C THR A 199 -3.42 20.26 -13.03
N SER A 200 -3.37 18.95 -12.82
CA SER A 200 -4.48 18.03 -13.12
C SER A 200 -5.72 18.29 -12.26
N ALA A 201 -5.53 18.83 -11.05
CA ALA A 201 -6.60 19.21 -10.13
C ALA A 201 -7.32 20.52 -10.51
N GLU A 202 -6.90 21.21 -11.57
CA GLU A 202 -7.54 22.45 -12.02
C GLU A 202 -8.98 22.21 -12.49
N GLN A 203 -9.92 22.85 -11.79
CA GLN A 203 -11.29 23.05 -12.24
C GLN A 203 -11.41 24.34 -13.05
N PHE A 204 -12.47 24.45 -13.85
CA PHE A 204 -12.77 25.65 -14.65
C PHE A 204 -12.66 26.94 -13.82
N GLY A 205 -11.66 27.76 -14.14
CA GLY A 205 -11.48 29.12 -13.61
C GLY A 205 -10.62 29.28 -12.34
N ALA A 206 -10.10 28.20 -11.76
CA ALA A 206 -9.17 28.28 -10.62
C ALA A 206 -7.70 28.17 -11.09
N ARG A 207 -6.79 28.89 -10.42
CA ARG A 207 -5.34 28.77 -10.67
C ARG A 207 -4.75 27.55 -9.95
N ALA A 208 -3.85 26.78 -10.57
CA ALA A 208 -3.11 25.71 -9.90
C ALA A 208 -2.21 26.18 -8.75
N PHE A 209 -1.52 27.32 -8.94
CA PHE A 209 -0.46 27.75 -8.03
C PHE A 209 -0.69 29.15 -7.43
N PRO A 210 -0.37 29.36 -6.13
CA PRO A 210 -0.05 28.36 -5.12
C PRO A 210 -1.27 27.53 -4.72
N SER A 211 -1.04 26.26 -4.38
CA SER A 211 -2.10 25.32 -4.00
C SER A 211 -2.66 25.63 -2.60
N LYS A 212 -3.99 25.67 -2.47
CA LYS A 212 -4.70 25.88 -1.19
C LYS A 212 -5.38 24.61 -0.65
N GLY A 213 -5.04 23.44 -1.21
CA GLY A 213 -5.76 22.19 -0.97
C GLY A 213 -6.70 21.83 -2.13
N MET A 214 -7.28 20.63 -2.04
CA MET A 214 -8.15 20.06 -3.07
C MET A 214 -9.47 19.60 -2.46
N THR A 215 -10.57 19.87 -3.15
CA THR A 215 -11.87 19.25 -2.86
C THR A 215 -11.89 17.80 -3.32
N MET A 216 -12.81 16.99 -2.79
CA MET A 216 -12.98 15.59 -3.23
C MET A 216 -13.13 15.48 -4.76
N ASN A 217 -13.94 16.33 -5.39
CA ASN A 217 -14.12 16.32 -6.85
C ASN A 217 -12.82 16.62 -7.61
N GLN A 218 -11.96 17.50 -7.08
CA GLN A 218 -10.65 17.77 -7.68
C GLN A 218 -9.69 16.59 -7.55
N ILE A 219 -9.78 15.84 -6.44
CA ILE A 219 -9.00 14.62 -6.24
C ILE A 219 -9.41 13.55 -7.25
N LEU A 220 -10.72 13.30 -7.40
CA LEU A 220 -11.23 12.33 -8.37
C LEU A 220 -10.86 12.72 -9.81
N GLU A 221 -11.00 14.01 -10.15
CA GLU A 221 -10.59 14.55 -11.46
C GLU A 221 -9.09 14.38 -11.71
N ALA A 222 -8.24 14.65 -10.70
CA ALA A 222 -6.80 14.47 -10.84
C ALA A 222 -6.43 13.00 -11.11
N ILE A 223 -7.10 12.04 -10.47
CA ILE A 223 -6.94 10.61 -10.76
C ILE A 223 -7.38 10.29 -12.19
N HIS A 224 -8.55 10.80 -12.60
CA HIS A 224 -9.09 10.58 -13.95
C HIS A 224 -8.14 11.08 -15.05
N ARG A 225 -7.55 12.27 -14.89
CA ARG A 225 -6.60 12.85 -15.85
C ARG A 225 -5.29 12.08 -15.98
N GLN A 226 -4.96 11.25 -14.99
CA GLN A 226 -3.84 10.32 -15.04
C GLN A 226 -4.21 8.96 -15.65
N ASN A 227 -5.41 8.84 -16.26
CA ASN A 227 -5.95 7.63 -16.90
C ASN A 227 -6.21 6.45 -15.94
N PHE A 228 -6.52 6.75 -14.67
CA PHE A 228 -6.97 5.76 -13.69
C PHE A 228 -8.47 5.90 -13.42
N ASN A 229 -9.07 4.86 -12.83
CA ASN A 229 -10.45 4.91 -12.36
C ASN A 229 -10.46 5.33 -10.87
N PRO A 230 -11.05 6.47 -10.50
CA PRO A 230 -11.15 6.85 -9.10
C PRO A 230 -12.29 6.09 -8.41
N VAL A 231 -11.96 5.41 -7.32
CA VAL A 231 -12.94 4.78 -6.43
C VAL A 231 -13.04 5.62 -5.16
N ALA A 232 -14.27 5.97 -4.77
CA ALA A 232 -14.55 6.73 -3.56
C ALA A 232 -15.48 5.92 -2.64
N VAL A 233 -15.02 5.61 -1.43
CA VAL A 233 -15.79 4.90 -0.42
C VAL A 233 -16.10 5.84 0.73
N SER A 234 -17.39 5.98 1.04
CA SER A 234 -17.83 6.79 2.19
C SER A 234 -17.95 5.94 3.46
N GLY A 235 -17.76 6.59 4.60
CA GLY A 235 -18.08 6.03 5.91
C GLY A 235 -19.56 5.65 6.04
N ASP A 236 -19.84 4.58 6.78
CA ASP A 236 -21.18 4.05 7.04
C ASP A 236 -21.89 4.75 8.20
N ILE A 237 -21.17 5.52 9.02
CA ILE A 237 -21.77 6.23 10.15
C ILE A 237 -22.22 7.60 9.70
N ASN A 238 -23.54 7.82 9.82
CA ASN A 238 -24.19 9.06 9.40
C ASN A 238 -24.89 9.74 10.57
N LYS A 239 -24.76 11.07 10.66
CA LYS A 239 -25.52 11.90 11.61
C LYS A 239 -26.19 13.04 10.85
N GLY A 240 -27.53 13.04 10.84
CA GLY A 240 -28.30 14.09 10.14
C GLY A 240 -28.07 14.14 8.62
N GLY A 241 -27.80 12.99 7.99
CA GLY A 241 -27.52 12.90 6.55
C GLY A 241 -26.08 13.26 6.15
N VAL A 242 -25.20 13.49 7.12
CA VAL A 242 -23.77 13.75 6.90
C VAL A 242 -22.95 12.54 7.35
N VAL A 243 -22.04 12.08 6.50
CA VAL A 243 -21.07 11.03 6.83
C VAL A 243 -20.10 11.58 7.87
N VAL A 244 -20.06 10.94 9.05
CA VAL A 244 -19.20 11.36 10.17
C VAL A 244 -18.04 10.40 10.43
N GLY A 245 -18.01 9.24 9.79
CA GLY A 245 -16.89 8.32 9.86
C GLY A 245 -17.26 6.88 9.53
N PHE A 246 -16.35 5.97 9.81
CA PHE A 246 -16.49 4.53 9.55
C PHE A 246 -16.75 3.76 10.85
N SER A 247 -17.46 2.64 10.74
CA SER A 247 -17.34 1.53 11.69
C SER A 247 -16.00 0.81 11.51
N GLU A 248 -15.56 0.11 12.55
CA GLU A 248 -14.28 -0.62 12.53
C GLU A 248 -14.24 -1.65 11.40
N LYS A 249 -15.28 -2.49 11.31
CA LYS A 249 -15.40 -3.52 10.28
C LYS A 249 -15.32 -2.93 8.87
N ARG A 250 -16.10 -1.88 8.57
CA ARG A 250 -16.10 -1.26 7.22
C ARG A 250 -14.76 -0.63 6.88
N PHE A 251 -14.12 0.06 7.83
CA PHE A 251 -12.81 0.66 7.63
C PHE A 251 -11.75 -0.41 7.33
N SER A 252 -11.66 -1.44 8.18
CA SER A 252 -10.65 -2.49 8.06
C SER A 252 -10.78 -3.25 6.76
N ILE A 253 -11.98 -3.72 6.41
CA ILE A 253 -12.22 -4.49 5.17
C ILE A 253 -11.83 -3.68 3.93
N ASN A 254 -12.30 -2.44 3.83
CA ASN A 254 -12.03 -1.62 2.65
C ASN A 254 -10.54 -1.31 2.51
N CYS A 255 -9.90 -0.84 3.59
CA CYS A 255 -8.47 -0.54 3.57
C CYS A 255 -7.64 -1.78 3.22
N MET A 256 -7.94 -2.93 3.84
CA MET A 256 -7.19 -4.17 3.60
C MET A 256 -7.39 -4.71 2.20
N SER A 257 -8.62 -4.68 1.66
CA SER A 257 -8.90 -5.13 0.30
C SER A 257 -8.05 -4.36 -0.72
N PHE A 258 -8.00 -3.03 -0.62
CA PHE A 258 -7.19 -2.21 -1.53
C PHE A 258 -5.69 -2.41 -1.32
N ILE A 259 -5.22 -2.45 -0.07
CA ILE A 259 -3.80 -2.61 0.23
C ILE A 259 -3.29 -3.97 -0.23
N ARG A 260 -4.02 -5.06 0.02
CA ARG A 260 -3.68 -6.41 -0.51
C ARG A 260 -3.76 -6.47 -2.04
N SER A 261 -4.55 -5.59 -2.65
CA SER A 261 -4.60 -5.42 -4.11
C SER A 261 -3.45 -4.57 -4.66
N GLY A 262 -2.58 -4.06 -3.79
CA GLY A 262 -1.47 -3.18 -4.15
C GLY A 262 -1.86 -1.71 -4.33
N TYR A 263 -3.10 -1.31 -4.03
CA TYR A 263 -3.54 0.08 -4.17
C TYR A 263 -3.43 0.84 -2.83
N PRO A 264 -2.61 1.91 -2.74
CA PRO A 264 -2.62 2.82 -1.60
C PRO A 264 -3.99 3.48 -1.45
N VAL A 265 -4.35 3.81 -0.21
CA VAL A 265 -5.67 4.39 0.11
C VAL A 265 -5.48 5.81 0.62
N LEU A 266 -5.95 6.80 -0.13
CA LEU A 266 -5.97 8.19 0.33
C LEU A 266 -7.15 8.37 1.29
N LEU A 267 -6.84 8.63 2.55
CA LEU A 267 -7.82 8.90 3.59
C LEU A 267 -8.11 10.39 3.63
N LEU A 268 -9.39 10.76 3.50
CA LEU A 268 -9.86 12.13 3.72
C LEU A 268 -10.60 12.24 5.05
N GLY A 269 -10.27 13.27 5.82
CA GLY A 269 -10.78 13.42 7.17
C GLY A 269 -10.30 14.67 7.85
N HIS A 270 -10.16 14.60 9.17
CA HIS A 270 -9.55 15.65 9.97
C HIS A 270 -8.53 15.10 10.97
N ASN A 271 -7.57 15.91 11.38
CA ASN A 271 -6.58 15.58 12.41
C ASN A 271 -6.86 16.31 13.76
N GLY A 272 -8.08 16.86 13.91
CA GLY A 272 -8.49 17.65 15.08
C GLY A 272 -8.21 19.15 14.96
N SER A 273 -7.29 19.56 14.07
CA SER A 273 -6.99 20.98 13.80
C SER A 273 -7.66 21.51 12.52
N GLY A 274 -7.99 20.63 11.59
CA GLY A 274 -8.64 20.96 10.32
C GLY A 274 -8.76 19.75 9.40
N GLY A 275 -9.27 19.98 8.19
CA GLY A 275 -9.33 18.96 7.15
C GLY A 275 -7.92 18.56 6.71
N HIS A 276 -7.69 17.25 6.55
CA HIS A 276 -6.38 16.70 6.18
C HIS A 276 -6.53 15.47 5.28
N ALA A 277 -5.49 15.18 4.51
CA ALA A 277 -5.41 13.99 3.67
C ALA A 277 -4.10 13.25 3.95
N ILE A 278 -4.20 11.96 4.23
CA ILE A 278 -3.05 11.07 4.48
C ILE A 278 -3.16 9.84 3.59
N CYS A 279 -2.03 9.22 3.24
CA CYS A 279 -2.03 8.06 2.36
C CYS A 279 -1.68 6.80 3.13
N LEU A 280 -2.57 5.84 3.19
CA LEU A 280 -2.34 4.52 3.77
C LEU A 280 -1.60 3.67 2.72
N VAL A 281 -0.43 3.15 3.10
CA VAL A 281 0.54 2.51 2.19
C VAL A 281 0.83 1.06 2.53
N GLY A 282 0.32 0.59 3.67
CA GLY A 282 0.46 -0.79 4.11
C GLY A 282 -0.40 -1.07 5.34
N ALA A 283 -0.42 -2.33 5.75
CA ALA A 283 -1.12 -2.76 6.94
C ALA A 283 -0.34 -3.88 7.64
N ARG A 284 -0.86 -4.36 8.76
CA ARG A 284 -0.41 -5.59 9.41
C ARG A 284 -1.55 -6.58 9.42
N GLU A 285 -1.26 -7.83 9.10
CA GLU A 285 -2.22 -8.91 9.32
C GLU A 285 -2.61 -8.97 10.80
N ASN A 286 -3.82 -9.43 11.05
CA ASN A 286 -4.24 -9.79 12.39
C ASN A 286 -4.86 -11.19 12.34
N GLN A 287 -4.72 -11.93 13.45
CA GLN A 287 -5.38 -13.23 13.56
C GLN A 287 -6.83 -13.01 13.97
N VAL A 288 -7.73 -13.80 13.38
CA VAL A 288 -9.10 -13.91 13.88
C VAL A 288 -9.03 -14.52 15.27
N GLY A 289 -9.60 -13.84 16.27
CA GLY A 289 -9.54 -14.29 17.65
C GLY A 289 -10.16 -15.67 17.84
N GLU A 290 -9.53 -16.51 18.67
CA GLU A 290 -10.01 -17.88 18.97
C GLU A 290 -11.44 -17.88 19.53
N ASP A 291 -11.81 -16.82 20.27
CA ASP A 291 -13.14 -16.65 20.86
C ASP A 291 -14.24 -16.21 19.87
N ASN A 292 -13.89 -15.93 18.60
CA ASN A 292 -14.89 -15.57 17.60
C ASN A 292 -15.74 -16.82 17.28
N ASN A 293 -17.04 -16.81 17.57
CA ASN A 293 -17.93 -17.94 17.28
C ASN A 293 -18.69 -17.81 15.95
N GLU A 294 -18.36 -16.82 15.12
CA GLU A 294 -18.97 -16.64 13.80
C GLU A 294 -18.56 -17.78 12.85
N ALA A 295 -19.57 -18.38 12.22
CA ALA A 295 -19.40 -19.44 11.23
C ALA A 295 -18.59 -18.99 9.99
N VAL A 296 -18.76 -17.72 9.61
CA VAL A 296 -18.12 -17.10 8.46
C VAL A 296 -17.59 -15.75 8.93
N CYS A 297 -16.30 -15.52 8.78
CA CYS A 297 -15.63 -14.30 9.22
C CYS A 297 -14.77 -13.74 8.09
N ALA A 298 -14.72 -12.42 7.96
CA ALA A 298 -13.76 -11.80 7.06
C ALA A 298 -12.39 -11.75 7.72
N GLU A 299 -11.37 -12.32 7.08
CA GLU A 299 -9.99 -12.36 7.60
C GLU A 299 -9.50 -10.94 7.96
N ASP A 300 -9.87 -9.97 7.13
CA ASP A 300 -9.38 -8.60 7.23
C ASP A 300 -10.11 -7.75 8.30
N GLU A 301 -11.24 -8.21 8.85
CA GLU A 301 -12.12 -7.36 9.69
C GLU A 301 -11.46 -6.92 11.01
N ASN A 302 -10.51 -7.70 11.50
CA ASN A 302 -9.80 -7.45 12.76
C ASN A 302 -8.48 -6.70 12.56
N SER A 303 -8.16 -6.23 11.36
CA SER A 303 -6.89 -5.54 11.11
C SER A 303 -6.85 -4.18 11.82
N ILE A 304 -5.99 -4.05 12.82
CA ILE A 304 -5.93 -2.83 13.66
C ILE A 304 -4.70 -1.95 13.40
N TYR A 305 -3.68 -2.43 12.68
CA TYR A 305 -2.47 -1.64 12.40
C TYR A 305 -2.34 -1.29 10.93
N PHE A 306 -2.18 0.01 10.66
CA PHE A 306 -2.04 0.56 9.33
C PHE A 306 -0.78 1.43 9.25
N TYR A 307 -0.12 1.39 8.09
CA TYR A 307 1.07 2.19 7.81
C TYR A 307 0.69 3.35 6.90
N VAL A 308 1.07 4.56 7.29
CA VAL A 308 0.60 5.80 6.70
C VAL A 308 1.77 6.72 6.34
N HIS A 309 1.64 7.35 5.19
CA HIS A 309 2.40 8.53 4.77
C HIS A 309 1.60 9.78 5.11
N ASP A 310 2.15 10.62 5.99
CA ASP A 310 1.55 11.90 6.39
C ASP A 310 2.59 13.01 6.18
N ASP A 311 2.26 14.03 5.40
CA ASP A 311 3.16 15.15 5.10
C ASP A 311 3.47 16.03 6.33
N ASN A 312 2.63 15.98 7.37
CA ASN A 312 2.91 16.65 8.65
C ASN A 312 3.97 15.93 9.49
N TYR A 313 4.27 14.66 9.22
CA TYR A 313 5.13 13.83 10.08
C TYR A 313 6.15 13.00 9.32
N GLY A 314 5.78 12.20 8.33
CA GLY A 314 6.74 11.36 7.62
C GLY A 314 6.18 10.12 6.93
N PRO A 315 7.08 9.30 6.35
CA PRO A 315 6.73 8.03 5.72
C PRO A 315 6.47 6.92 6.76
N ASN A 316 5.69 5.90 6.39
CA ASN A 316 5.56 4.64 7.14
C ASN A 316 5.21 4.75 8.64
N ILE A 317 4.43 5.76 9.03
CA ILE A 317 3.94 5.92 10.39
C ILE A 317 2.97 4.80 10.71
N ARG A 318 3.18 4.09 11.83
CA ARG A 318 2.26 3.05 12.28
C ARG A 318 1.14 3.67 13.09
N PHE A 319 -0.07 3.60 12.56
CA PHE A 319 -1.30 3.95 13.24
C PHE A 319 -2.02 2.70 13.72
N ARG A 320 -2.68 2.82 14.88
CA ARG A 320 -3.63 1.85 15.39
C ARG A 320 -5.06 2.36 15.18
N LEU A 321 -5.92 1.50 14.67
CA LEU A 321 -7.36 1.71 14.61
C LEU A 321 -7.93 1.64 16.03
N LYS A 322 -8.66 2.68 16.41
CA LYS A 322 -9.36 2.80 17.68
C LYS A 322 -10.79 3.24 17.39
N MET A 323 -11.66 3.12 18.38
CA MET A 323 -13.07 3.49 18.27
C MET A 323 -13.48 4.41 19.41
N ASN A 324 -14.29 5.41 19.10
CA ASN A 324 -14.94 6.27 20.08
C ASN A 324 -16.42 6.45 19.70
N ASN A 325 -17.34 6.07 20.59
CA ASN A 325 -18.79 6.13 20.36
C ASN A 325 -19.23 5.51 19.02
N GLY A 326 -18.67 4.34 18.69
CA GLY A 326 -18.93 3.63 17.45
C GLY A 326 -18.16 4.12 16.23
N ILE A 327 -17.49 5.29 16.30
CA ILE A 327 -16.78 5.89 15.18
C ILE A 327 -15.29 5.57 15.27
N SER A 328 -14.75 5.02 14.19
CA SER A 328 -13.34 4.67 14.07
C SER A 328 -12.45 5.89 13.84
N TYR A 329 -11.25 5.86 14.42
CA TYR A 329 -10.19 6.82 14.20
C TYR A 329 -8.82 6.13 14.30
N LEU A 330 -7.82 6.73 13.69
CA LEU A 330 -6.44 6.27 13.73
C LEU A 330 -5.68 7.06 14.79
N SER A 331 -4.90 6.38 15.63
CA SER A 331 -3.98 6.99 16.62
C SER A 331 -2.57 6.45 16.41
N ALA A 332 -1.58 7.32 16.33
CA ALA A 332 -0.21 6.89 16.08
C ALA A 332 0.29 6.02 17.24
N GLU A 333 0.87 4.87 16.93
CA GLU A 333 1.35 3.93 17.93
C GLU A 333 2.64 3.29 17.42
N PRO A 334 3.80 3.98 17.54
CA PRO A 334 5.09 3.43 17.15
C PRO A 334 5.34 2.08 17.83
N PRO A 335 6.04 1.13 17.18
CA PRO A 335 6.43 -0.11 17.84
C PRO A 335 7.25 0.16 19.10
N ALA A 336 7.01 -0.62 20.15
CA ALA A 336 7.70 -0.44 21.43
C ALA A 336 9.24 -0.48 21.32
N TYR A 337 9.75 -1.18 20.30
CA TYR A 337 11.18 -1.32 20.01
C TYR A 337 11.79 -0.18 19.18
N VAL A 338 10.98 0.78 18.70
CA VAL A 338 11.46 2.00 18.02
C VAL A 338 11.55 3.11 19.06
N GLN A 339 12.76 3.58 19.36
CA GLN A 339 13.02 4.59 20.38
C GLN A 339 13.84 5.78 19.83
N PRO A 340 13.45 7.04 20.12
CA PRO A 340 12.21 7.43 20.79
C PRO A 340 11.00 7.13 19.89
N GLY A 341 9.91 6.59 20.43
CA GLY A 341 8.69 6.38 19.65
C GLY A 341 8.06 7.72 19.28
N TYR A 342 8.07 8.08 17.99
CA TYR A 342 7.48 9.33 17.48
C TYR A 342 6.76 9.06 16.14
N PRO A 343 5.65 9.74 15.81
CA PRO A 343 4.84 10.58 16.69
C PRO A 343 4.19 9.80 17.83
N ASP A 344 3.74 10.51 18.87
CA ASP A 344 3.05 9.90 20.01
C ASP A 344 1.54 9.68 19.75
N GLN A 345 0.86 9.08 20.72
CA GLN A 345 -0.55 8.68 20.61
C GLN A 345 -1.53 9.86 20.52
N GLU A 346 -1.09 11.10 20.79
CA GLU A 346 -1.94 12.29 20.63
C GLU A 346 -2.15 12.60 19.14
N THR A 347 -1.24 12.14 18.28
CA THR A 347 -1.37 12.26 16.83
C THR A 347 -2.48 11.33 16.34
N CYS A 348 -3.62 11.91 16.01
CA CYS A 348 -4.82 11.18 15.58
C CYS A 348 -5.34 11.67 14.22
N PHE A 349 -6.04 10.77 13.51
CA PHE A 349 -6.73 11.07 12.26
C PHE A 349 -8.11 10.42 12.24
N PHE A 350 -9.12 11.17 11.82
CA PHE A 350 -10.52 10.75 11.81
C PHE A 350 -11.00 10.66 10.35
N PRO A 351 -11.00 9.44 9.76
CA PRO A 351 -11.34 9.25 8.35
C PRO A 351 -12.85 9.35 8.13
N THR A 352 -13.23 9.97 7.03
CA THR A 352 -14.62 10.10 6.57
C THR A 352 -14.85 9.50 5.19
N HIS A 353 -13.81 9.54 4.34
CA HIS A 353 -13.83 8.95 3.00
C HIS A 353 -12.49 8.28 2.70
N LEU A 354 -12.53 7.25 1.87
CA LEU A 354 -11.39 6.59 1.26
C LEU A 354 -11.42 6.88 -0.24
N ILE A 355 -10.27 7.22 -0.82
CA ILE A 355 -10.11 7.39 -2.25
C ILE A 355 -8.98 6.50 -2.74
N VAL A 356 -9.21 5.82 -3.85
CA VAL A 356 -8.24 4.89 -4.46
C VAL A 356 -8.18 5.13 -5.97
N ALA A 357 -6.98 5.11 -6.53
CA ALA A 357 -6.78 5.04 -7.98
C ALA A 357 -6.63 3.58 -8.38
N THR A 358 -7.65 3.01 -9.03
CA THR A 358 -7.58 1.66 -9.58
C THR A 358 -7.24 1.70 -11.06
N ASN A 359 -6.87 0.53 -11.60
CA ASN A 359 -6.68 0.39 -13.03
C ASN A 359 -7.99 0.69 -13.77
N LYS A 360 -7.93 1.40 -14.91
CA LYS A 360 -9.10 1.77 -15.73
C LYS A 360 -9.92 0.57 -16.22
N ASP A 361 -9.30 -0.60 -16.30
CA ASP A 361 -9.95 -1.84 -16.74
C ASP A 361 -10.72 -2.52 -15.58
N VAL A 362 -10.46 -2.12 -14.32
CA VAL A 362 -11.23 -2.58 -13.15
C VAL A 362 -12.50 -1.72 -13.03
N ARG A 363 -13.64 -2.35 -13.30
CA ARG A 363 -14.98 -1.75 -13.31
C ARG A 363 -15.89 -2.26 -12.18
N VAL A 364 -15.41 -3.25 -11.44
CA VAL A 364 -16.09 -3.81 -10.26
C VAL A 364 -15.66 -3.03 -9.01
N ASP A 365 -16.64 -2.73 -8.16
CA ASP A 365 -16.38 -2.13 -6.85
C ASP A 365 -15.86 -3.16 -5.84
N ALA A 366 -14.90 -2.74 -4.99
CA ALA A 366 -14.33 -3.61 -3.96
C ALA A 366 -15.39 -4.09 -2.95
N ASP A 367 -16.32 -3.22 -2.57
CA ASP A 367 -17.47 -3.56 -1.69
C ASP A 367 -18.32 -4.67 -2.34
N ASP A 368 -18.56 -4.61 -3.65
CA ASP A 368 -19.34 -5.65 -4.35
C ASP A 368 -18.59 -6.97 -4.46
N LEU A 369 -17.28 -6.95 -4.73
CA LEU A 369 -16.45 -8.15 -4.71
C LEU A 369 -16.44 -8.79 -3.31
N TYR A 370 -16.30 -7.98 -2.26
CA TYR A 370 -16.38 -8.43 -0.87
C TYR A 370 -17.73 -9.08 -0.56
N LEU A 371 -18.84 -8.43 -0.90
CA LEU A 371 -20.19 -8.97 -0.68
C LEU A 371 -20.45 -10.26 -1.48
N ARG A 372 -19.79 -10.45 -2.63
CA ARG A 372 -19.83 -11.74 -3.35
C ARG A 372 -18.99 -12.80 -2.65
N ALA A 373 -17.80 -12.46 -2.18
CA ALA A 373 -16.95 -13.36 -1.43
C ALA A 373 -17.64 -13.84 -0.14
N GLU A 374 -18.28 -12.94 0.62
CA GLU A 374 -19.04 -13.26 1.84
C GLU A 374 -20.19 -14.23 1.57
N ARG A 375 -20.98 -13.96 0.53
CA ARG A 375 -22.07 -14.85 0.10
C ARG A 375 -21.54 -16.23 -0.31
N CYS A 376 -20.47 -16.27 -1.10
CA CYS A 376 -19.85 -17.52 -1.51
C CYS A 376 -19.32 -18.30 -0.29
N ALA A 377 -18.63 -17.64 0.63
CA ALA A 377 -18.11 -18.23 1.86
C ALA A 377 -19.23 -18.82 2.72
N SER A 378 -20.36 -18.13 2.82
CA SER A 378 -21.55 -18.61 3.56
C SER A 378 -22.14 -19.89 2.95
N ILE A 379 -22.20 -19.97 1.63
CA ILE A 379 -22.70 -21.15 0.93
C ILE A 379 -21.70 -22.31 1.07
N ILE A 380 -20.40 -22.05 0.88
CA ILE A 380 -19.35 -23.06 1.06
C ILE A 380 -19.36 -23.61 2.49
N TYR A 381 -19.54 -22.76 3.51
CA TYR A 381 -19.70 -23.19 4.90
C TYR A 381 -20.87 -24.17 5.06
N VAL A 382 -22.06 -23.86 4.51
CA VAL A 382 -23.23 -24.75 4.60
C VAL A 382 -22.99 -26.10 3.93
N ILE A 383 -22.27 -26.11 2.80
CA ILE A 383 -21.90 -27.34 2.10
C ILE A 383 -20.92 -28.16 2.95
N LEU A 384 -19.85 -27.54 3.44
CA LEU A 384 -18.85 -28.19 4.30
C LEU A 384 -19.49 -28.73 5.58
N GLU A 385 -20.36 -27.96 6.22
CA GLU A 385 -21.11 -28.39 7.40
C GLU A 385 -21.93 -29.66 7.09
N SER A 386 -22.58 -29.71 5.94
CA SER A 386 -23.36 -30.88 5.51
C SER A 386 -22.47 -32.11 5.29
N ILE A 387 -21.31 -31.93 4.66
CA ILE A 387 -20.31 -33.00 4.43
C ILE A 387 -19.76 -33.52 5.76
N LEU A 388 -19.36 -32.62 6.67
CA LEU A 388 -18.79 -32.97 7.97
C LEU A 388 -19.81 -33.68 8.86
N LYS A 389 -21.06 -33.19 8.91
CA LYS A 389 -22.15 -33.86 9.65
C LYS A 389 -22.42 -35.27 9.14
N ALA A 390 -22.38 -35.49 7.82
CA ALA A 390 -22.53 -36.83 7.24
C ALA A 390 -21.41 -37.80 7.69
N ASN A 391 -20.24 -37.27 8.05
CA ASN A 391 -19.08 -38.02 8.53
C ASN A 391 -18.94 -38.01 10.08
N ASN A 392 -19.94 -37.54 10.82
CA ASN A 392 -19.90 -37.36 12.28
C ASN A 392 -18.73 -36.47 12.76
N GLN A 393 -18.38 -35.45 11.98
CA GLN A 393 -17.38 -34.43 12.32
C GLN A 393 -18.06 -33.11 12.67
N GLU A 394 -17.40 -32.32 13.53
CA GLU A 394 -17.87 -30.98 13.90
C GLU A 394 -17.68 -30.00 12.75
N SER A 395 -18.55 -28.99 12.69
CA SER A 395 -18.44 -27.90 11.71
C SER A 395 -17.22 -27.04 12.00
N ILE A 396 -16.46 -26.70 10.96
CA ILE A 396 -15.30 -25.82 11.09
C ILE A 396 -15.68 -24.44 10.51
N PRO A 397 -15.53 -23.34 11.26
CA PRO A 397 -15.74 -22.00 10.74
C PRO A 397 -14.79 -21.69 9.58
N VAL A 398 -15.28 -20.89 8.63
CA VAL A 398 -14.50 -20.43 7.47
C VAL A 398 -14.16 -18.95 7.61
N ILE A 399 -13.01 -18.59 7.05
CA ILE A 399 -12.60 -17.21 6.83
C ILE A 399 -12.60 -16.91 5.34
N PHE A 400 -12.79 -15.65 4.98
CA PHE A 400 -12.66 -15.21 3.60
C PHE A 400 -12.00 -13.86 3.46
N ASN A 401 -11.40 -13.62 2.29
CA ASN A 401 -10.95 -12.30 1.86
C ASN A 401 -11.25 -12.08 0.38
N ALA A 402 -11.19 -10.82 -0.04
CA ALA A 402 -11.47 -10.40 -1.40
C ALA A 402 -10.49 -9.31 -1.84
N ARG A 403 -9.84 -9.51 -2.99
CA ARG A 403 -8.86 -8.55 -3.54
C ARG A 403 -8.79 -8.60 -5.06
N PHE A 404 -8.31 -7.52 -5.65
CA PHE A 404 -7.91 -7.46 -7.05
C PHE A 404 -6.43 -7.84 -7.18
N MET A 405 -6.05 -8.47 -8.29
CA MET A 405 -4.65 -8.67 -8.62
C MET A 405 -4.45 -8.93 -10.10
N LEU A 406 -3.20 -8.86 -10.55
CA LEU A 406 -2.84 -9.26 -11.91
C LEU A 406 -2.93 -10.77 -12.05
N LEU A 407 -3.49 -11.22 -13.18
CA LEU A 407 -3.57 -12.63 -13.53
C LEU A 407 -2.21 -13.32 -13.49
N ARG A 408 -1.15 -12.62 -13.94
CA ARG A 408 0.24 -13.15 -13.90
C ARG A 408 0.72 -13.44 -12.48
N ASP A 409 0.37 -12.59 -11.52
CA ASP A 409 0.77 -12.74 -10.12
C ASP A 409 -0.04 -13.84 -9.43
N TYR A 410 -1.32 -13.97 -9.76
CA TYR A 410 -2.13 -15.10 -9.29
C TYR A 410 -1.56 -16.43 -9.79
N MET A 411 -1.41 -16.57 -11.11
CA MET A 411 -0.92 -17.79 -11.74
C MET A 411 0.52 -18.12 -11.30
N GLY A 412 1.38 -17.10 -11.18
CA GLY A 412 2.80 -17.26 -10.87
C GLY A 412 3.10 -17.43 -9.38
N LYS A 413 2.65 -16.51 -8.54
CA LYS A 413 3.04 -16.41 -7.13
C LYS A 413 1.99 -17.04 -6.21
N VAL A 414 0.73 -16.68 -6.37
CA VAL A 414 -0.33 -17.08 -5.43
C VAL A 414 -0.62 -18.58 -5.50
N LEU A 415 -0.79 -19.15 -6.70
CA LEU A 415 -0.97 -20.59 -6.83
C LEU A 415 0.23 -21.37 -6.28
N ALA A 416 1.46 -20.89 -6.49
CA ALA A 416 2.66 -21.57 -6.01
C ALA A 416 2.79 -21.61 -4.47
N GLN A 417 2.06 -20.73 -3.76
CA GLN A 417 2.03 -20.72 -2.30
C GLN A 417 1.03 -21.73 -1.71
N VAL A 418 0.02 -22.13 -2.48
CA VAL A 418 -1.11 -22.93 -1.98
C VAL A 418 -1.12 -24.34 -2.60
N VAL A 419 -0.81 -24.44 -3.89
CA VAL A 419 -0.83 -25.71 -4.63
C VAL A 419 0.49 -26.46 -4.44
N PRO A 420 0.46 -27.76 -4.11
CA PRO A 420 1.67 -28.58 -4.03
C PRO A 420 2.50 -28.53 -5.32
N PRO A 421 3.85 -28.44 -5.23
CA PRO A 421 4.72 -28.37 -6.41
C PRO A 421 4.52 -29.50 -7.43
N ALA A 422 4.13 -30.70 -6.98
CA ALA A 422 3.90 -31.86 -7.82
C ALA A 422 2.75 -31.69 -8.82
N ILE A 423 1.71 -30.93 -8.45
CA ILE A 423 0.50 -30.72 -9.29
C ILE A 423 0.32 -29.27 -9.75
N LEU A 424 1.19 -28.34 -9.33
CA LEU A 424 1.10 -26.92 -9.69
C LEU A 424 1.09 -26.68 -11.20
N GLY A 425 1.92 -27.40 -11.96
CA GLY A 425 1.97 -27.30 -13.43
C GLY A 425 0.66 -27.74 -14.09
N LEU A 426 0.09 -28.85 -13.62
CA LEU A 426 -1.19 -29.38 -14.10
C LEU A 426 -2.33 -28.42 -13.77
N THR A 427 -2.39 -27.93 -12.53
CA THR A 427 -3.42 -26.98 -12.07
C THR A 427 -3.39 -25.71 -12.93
N ARG A 428 -2.20 -25.15 -13.20
CA ARG A 428 -2.04 -23.97 -14.06
C ARG A 428 -2.52 -24.22 -15.49
N LEU A 429 -2.15 -25.35 -16.06
CA LEU A 429 -2.55 -25.72 -17.41
C LEU A 429 -4.07 -25.89 -17.49
N GLU A 430 -4.66 -26.56 -16.51
CA GLU A 430 -6.10 -26.79 -16.45
C GLU A 430 -6.89 -25.49 -16.31
N ILE A 431 -6.44 -24.55 -15.47
CA ILE A 431 -7.01 -23.20 -15.39
C ILE A 431 -6.92 -22.52 -16.75
N HIS A 432 -5.76 -22.58 -17.41
CA HIS A 432 -5.55 -21.91 -18.70
C HIS A 432 -6.40 -22.50 -19.84
N GLU A 433 -6.61 -23.82 -19.84
CA GLU A 433 -7.35 -24.52 -20.89
C GLU A 433 -8.87 -24.51 -20.68
N LYS A 434 -9.35 -24.45 -19.43
CA LYS A 434 -10.78 -24.58 -19.11
C LYS A 434 -11.46 -23.28 -18.70
N ALA A 435 -10.73 -22.31 -18.15
CA ALA A 435 -11.34 -21.03 -17.79
C ALA A 435 -11.70 -20.23 -19.05
N LEU A 436 -12.71 -19.37 -18.94
CA LEU A 436 -12.95 -18.34 -19.93
C LEU A 436 -11.71 -17.42 -20.05
N PRO A 437 -11.51 -16.74 -21.19
CA PRO A 437 -10.44 -15.76 -21.34
C PRO A 437 -10.46 -14.74 -20.21
N MET A 438 -9.45 -14.79 -19.33
CA MET A 438 -9.36 -13.93 -18.15
C MET A 438 -8.75 -12.58 -18.49
N SER A 439 -9.30 -11.53 -17.89
CA SER A 439 -8.76 -10.17 -17.95
C SER A 439 -7.39 -10.06 -17.27
N LEU A 440 -6.65 -8.99 -17.60
CA LEU A 440 -5.36 -8.70 -16.95
C LEU A 440 -5.50 -8.58 -15.43
N HIS A 441 -6.55 -7.88 -14.97
CA HIS A 441 -6.91 -7.75 -13.56
C HIS A 441 -8.06 -8.70 -13.25
N ILE A 442 -7.91 -9.49 -12.20
CA ILE A 442 -8.93 -10.44 -11.74
C ILE A 442 -9.32 -10.13 -10.30
N GLY A 443 -10.57 -10.43 -9.95
CA GLY A 443 -11.05 -10.40 -8.58
C GLY A 443 -10.84 -11.80 -8.00
N VAL A 444 -10.23 -11.90 -6.82
CA VAL A 444 -10.01 -13.18 -6.15
C VAL A 444 -10.76 -13.13 -4.84
N ALA A 445 -11.76 -14.01 -4.71
CA ALA A 445 -12.40 -14.32 -3.45
C ALA A 445 -11.79 -15.63 -2.92
N ARG A 446 -11.05 -15.54 -1.83
CA ARG A 446 -10.41 -16.71 -1.19
C ARG A 446 -11.20 -17.11 0.03
N ILE A 447 -11.46 -18.41 0.15
CA ILE A 447 -12.12 -19.01 1.29
C ILE A 447 -11.15 -20.04 1.89
N ALA A 448 -10.93 -19.95 3.20
CA ALA A 448 -10.01 -20.80 3.95
C ALA A 448 -10.62 -21.19 5.30
N LEU A 449 -10.01 -22.18 5.95
CA LEU A 449 -10.23 -22.47 7.36
C LEU A 449 -9.42 -21.51 8.22
N ARG A 450 -9.78 -21.40 9.51
CA ARG A 450 -9.08 -20.52 10.46
C ARG A 450 -7.63 -20.89 10.73
N ASP A 451 -7.24 -22.13 10.47
CA ASP A 451 -5.85 -22.58 10.56
C ASP A 451 -5.00 -22.18 9.33
N GLY A 452 -5.61 -21.48 8.35
CA GLY A 452 -4.96 -21.04 7.11
C GLY A 452 -5.09 -22.02 5.95
N SER A 453 -5.70 -23.20 6.15
CA SER A 453 -5.92 -24.17 5.07
C SER A 453 -6.89 -23.61 4.04
N VAL A 454 -6.39 -23.36 2.82
CA VAL A 454 -7.22 -22.80 1.75
C VAL A 454 -8.19 -23.85 1.24
N ILE A 455 -9.47 -23.50 1.12
CA ILE A 455 -10.54 -24.38 0.66
C ILE A 455 -10.80 -24.16 -0.83
N CYS A 456 -10.99 -22.90 -1.23
CA CYS A 456 -11.22 -22.55 -2.62
C CYS A 456 -10.85 -21.10 -2.92
N ASP A 457 -10.48 -20.86 -4.18
CA ASP A 457 -10.43 -19.53 -4.78
C ASP A 457 -11.50 -19.42 -5.85
N VAL A 458 -12.24 -18.31 -5.83
CA VAL A 458 -13.24 -17.97 -6.84
C VAL A 458 -12.75 -16.75 -7.61
N ILE A 459 -12.52 -16.93 -8.92
CA ILE A 459 -11.90 -15.92 -9.77
C ILE A 459 -12.97 -15.19 -10.56
N HIS A 460 -13.10 -13.90 -10.30
CA HIS A 460 -14.12 -13.02 -10.85
C HIS A 460 -13.59 -12.16 -12.00
N ASP A 461 -14.48 -11.88 -12.95
CA ASP A 461 -14.28 -10.89 -14.00
C ASP A 461 -14.43 -9.48 -13.41
N THR A 462 -13.37 -8.67 -13.53
CA THR A 462 -13.36 -7.29 -13.05
C THR A 462 -13.71 -6.27 -14.12
N THR A 463 -13.88 -6.69 -15.38
CA THR A 463 -14.09 -5.82 -16.54
C THR A 463 -15.57 -5.59 -16.87
N ASP A 464 -16.47 -6.36 -16.26
CA ASP A 464 -17.92 -6.13 -16.28
C ASP A 464 -18.37 -5.22 -15.12
N SER A 465 -19.63 -4.83 -15.12
CA SER A 465 -20.30 -4.16 -14.02
C SER A 465 -20.43 -5.05 -12.79
N SER A 466 -20.42 -4.46 -11.59
CA SER A 466 -20.65 -5.18 -10.33
C SER A 466 -21.93 -6.03 -10.32
N ARG A 467 -22.99 -5.58 -11.02
CA ARG A 467 -24.25 -6.32 -11.16
C ARG A 467 -24.07 -7.63 -11.93
N ASN A 468 -23.25 -7.63 -12.96
CA ASN A 468 -23.06 -8.75 -13.88
C ASN A 468 -21.74 -9.49 -13.67
N MET A 469 -20.89 -9.08 -12.71
CA MET A 469 -19.58 -9.67 -12.41
C MET A 469 -19.63 -11.20 -12.50
N SER A 470 -19.02 -11.76 -13.54
CA SER A 470 -19.04 -13.19 -13.79
C SER A 470 -17.93 -13.89 -12.99
N VAL A 471 -17.97 -15.23 -12.96
CA VAL A 471 -16.89 -16.04 -12.39
C VAL A 471 -16.21 -16.78 -13.54
N PHE A 472 -14.92 -16.53 -13.74
CA PHE A 472 -14.11 -17.23 -14.73
C PHE A 472 -13.95 -18.71 -14.37
N VAL A 473 -13.53 -18.98 -13.14
CA VAL A 473 -13.18 -20.32 -12.66
C VAL A 473 -13.24 -20.38 -11.13
N SER A 474 -13.60 -21.55 -10.60
CA SER A 474 -13.46 -21.86 -9.17
C SER A 474 -12.40 -22.95 -8.99
N ILE A 475 -11.33 -22.63 -8.28
CA ILE A 475 -10.24 -23.53 -7.96
C ILE A 475 -10.53 -24.13 -6.58
N ILE A 476 -10.63 -25.44 -6.50
CA ILE A 476 -10.98 -26.15 -5.27
C ILE A 476 -9.78 -26.94 -4.78
N TYR A 477 -9.37 -26.69 -3.54
CA TYR A 477 -8.21 -27.32 -2.88
C TYR A 477 -8.64 -28.46 -1.94
N GLU A 478 -9.91 -28.54 -1.59
CA GLU A 478 -10.47 -29.60 -0.75
C GLU A 478 -11.27 -30.61 -1.58
N LYS A 479 -10.90 -31.89 -1.46
CA LYS A 479 -11.42 -32.97 -2.31
C LYS A 479 -12.89 -33.29 -2.07
N ALA A 480 -13.33 -33.40 -0.81
CA ALA A 480 -14.72 -33.70 -0.49
C ALA A 480 -15.68 -32.61 -0.99
N LEU A 481 -15.27 -31.34 -0.92
CA LEU A 481 -15.98 -30.21 -1.50
C LEU A 481 -16.03 -30.31 -3.02
N PHE A 482 -14.92 -30.63 -3.68
CA PHE A 482 -14.90 -30.80 -5.13
C PHE A 482 -15.84 -31.93 -5.59
N ASP A 483 -15.77 -33.09 -4.94
CA ASP A 483 -16.63 -34.24 -5.24
C ASP A 483 -18.12 -33.88 -5.03
N TYR A 484 -18.45 -33.13 -3.99
CA TYR A 484 -19.80 -32.62 -3.77
C TYR A 484 -20.25 -31.68 -4.89
N LEU A 485 -19.43 -30.70 -5.24
CA LEU A 485 -19.74 -29.68 -6.25
C LEU A 485 -19.84 -30.25 -7.67
N GLN A 486 -19.10 -31.31 -8.00
CA GLN A 486 -19.19 -31.98 -9.29
C GLN A 486 -20.57 -32.63 -9.52
N ASN A 487 -21.26 -33.03 -8.46
CA ASN A 487 -22.60 -33.60 -8.52
C ASN A 487 -23.70 -32.53 -8.68
N ILE A 488 -23.35 -31.24 -8.60
CA ILE A 488 -24.26 -30.12 -8.82
C ILE A 488 -24.21 -29.70 -10.29
N GLU A 489 -25.39 -29.55 -10.92
CA GLU A 489 -25.51 -29.04 -12.29
C GLU A 489 -24.77 -27.69 -12.44
N PRO A 490 -24.04 -27.45 -13.55
CA PRO A 490 -23.28 -26.23 -13.75
C PRO A 490 -24.07 -24.93 -13.51
N ALA A 491 -25.28 -24.83 -14.06
CA ALA A 491 -26.15 -23.66 -13.87
C ALA A 491 -26.53 -23.43 -12.39
N SER A 492 -26.66 -24.51 -11.60
CA SER A 492 -26.92 -24.41 -10.17
C SER A 492 -25.68 -23.98 -9.38
N ARG A 493 -24.46 -24.19 -9.90
CA ARG A 493 -23.22 -23.64 -9.31
C ARG A 493 -23.13 -22.13 -9.50
N THR A 494 -23.54 -21.63 -10.67
CA THR A 494 -23.56 -20.19 -10.95
C THR A 494 -24.53 -19.44 -10.04
N SER A 495 -25.69 -20.02 -9.72
CA SER A 495 -26.67 -19.38 -8.82
C SER A 495 -26.17 -19.21 -7.38
N ILE A 496 -25.20 -20.04 -6.97
CA ILE A 496 -24.55 -19.98 -5.66
C ILE A 496 -23.18 -19.26 -5.69
N GLY A 497 -22.86 -18.56 -6.79
CA GLY A 497 -21.67 -17.72 -6.90
C GLY A 497 -20.38 -18.44 -7.27
N LEU A 498 -20.45 -19.70 -7.74
CA LEU A 498 -19.31 -20.46 -8.26
C LEU A 498 -19.31 -20.48 -9.80
N SER A 499 -18.18 -20.87 -10.39
CA SER A 499 -18.08 -21.06 -11.84
C SER A 499 -18.72 -22.39 -12.29
N GLU A 500 -19.19 -22.40 -13.53
CA GLU A 500 -19.48 -23.65 -14.25
C GLU A 500 -18.21 -24.50 -14.44
N THR A 501 -17.05 -23.86 -14.47
CA THR A 501 -15.73 -24.49 -14.56
C THR A 501 -15.12 -24.64 -13.16
N LEU A 502 -14.96 -25.88 -12.73
CA LEU A 502 -14.20 -26.24 -11.53
C LEU A 502 -12.83 -26.79 -11.94
N VAL A 503 -11.80 -26.39 -11.20
CA VAL A 503 -10.45 -26.96 -11.29
C VAL A 503 -10.07 -27.55 -9.95
N ALA A 504 -9.63 -28.82 -9.95
CA ALA A 504 -9.10 -29.47 -8.76
C ALA A 504 -7.63 -29.07 -8.56
N ALA A 505 -7.26 -28.72 -7.33
CA ALA A 505 -5.92 -28.32 -6.93
C ALA A 505 -5.40 -29.14 -5.73
N PHE A 506 -5.68 -30.45 -5.76
CA PHE A 506 -5.27 -31.45 -4.77
C PHE A 506 -4.79 -32.72 -5.48
N GLU A 507 -4.04 -33.57 -4.75
CA GLU A 507 -3.48 -34.83 -5.25
C GLU A 507 -4.50 -35.99 -5.34
#